data_AF-A0A2S7KXE6-F1
#
_entry.id   AF-A0A2S7KXE6-F1
#
_cell.length_a   1.000
_cell.length_b   1.000
_cell.length_c   1.000
_cell.angle_alpha   90.00
_cell.angle_beta   90.00
_cell.angle_gamma   90.00
#
_symmetry.space_group_name_H-M   'P 1'
#
loop_
_entity.id
_entity.type
_entity.pdbx_description
1 polymer ?
#
loop_
_entity_poly.entity_id
_entity_poly.type
_entity_poly.pdbx_seq_one_letter_code
_entity_poly.pdbx_strand_id
1 'polypeptide(L)'
;MEKLKKEDKMSDFKFSQDYVVYKAKKEGVYPIKETDWSRLKRLINGIIPNKNLFQILASISFGIFGSAIFSLIAFNSAENLDKWVLPTTWVIFCVSIIAGIGLLILDKQQKVIISYSTTDVLNEMTEIEKSFDKPTDEDE
;
A
#
# COMPACT_ATOMS: atom_id res chain seq x y z
N MET A 1 74.00 -22.38 30.20
CA MET A 1 73.04 -23.16 29.39
C MET A 1 71.64 -22.57 29.60
N GLU A 2 71.31 -21.63 28.71
CA GLU A 2 70.01 -21.49 28.05
C GLU A 2 68.73 -21.55 28.91
N LYS A 3 68.35 -20.42 29.50
CA LYS A 3 66.93 -20.15 29.82
C LYS A 3 66.29 -19.49 28.61
N LEU A 4 65.65 -20.30 27.77
CA LEU A 4 64.72 -19.85 26.72
C LEU A 4 63.50 -19.19 27.37
N LYS A 5 63.58 -17.87 27.56
CA LYS A 5 62.43 -17.04 27.93
C LYS A 5 61.66 -16.74 26.64
N LYS A 6 60.59 -17.50 26.42
CA LYS A 6 59.61 -17.29 25.35
C LYS A 6 59.14 -15.84 25.38
N GLU A 7 59.38 -15.11 24.29
CA GLU A 7 58.78 -13.82 24.01
C GLU A 7 57.30 -14.03 23.64
N ASP A 8 56.39 -13.72 24.55
CA ASP A 8 54.98 -13.55 24.23
C ASP A 8 54.83 -12.20 23.50
N LYS A 9 54.77 -12.26 22.16
CA LYS A 9 54.31 -11.14 21.34
C LYS A 9 52.80 -11.01 21.50
N MET A 10 52.37 -10.32 22.56
CA MET A 10 51.00 -9.84 22.68
C MET A 10 50.81 -8.77 21.60
N SER A 11 50.23 -9.18 20.47
CA SER A 11 49.88 -8.32 19.35
C SER A 11 48.87 -7.27 19.81
N ASP A 12 49.33 -6.03 19.93
CA ASP A 12 48.51 -4.85 20.22
C ASP A 12 47.61 -4.56 19.01
N PHE A 13 46.49 -5.27 18.94
CA PHE A 13 45.52 -5.18 17.86
C PHE A 13 44.67 -3.91 18.08
N LYS A 14 45.19 -2.75 17.68
CA LYS A 14 44.44 -1.49 17.68
C LYS A 14 43.43 -1.49 16.55
N PHE A 15 42.22 -1.89 16.88
CA PHE A 15 41.06 -1.76 16.02
C PHE A 15 40.58 -0.30 16.03
N SER A 16 41.12 0.55 15.14
CA SER A 16 40.56 1.87 14.89
C SER A 16 39.36 1.72 13.95
N GLN A 17 38.18 1.52 14.53
CA GLN A 17 36.95 1.63 13.78
C GLN A 17 36.74 3.11 13.42
N ASP A 18 36.93 3.44 12.15
CA ASP A 18 36.53 4.74 11.59
C ASP A 18 34.99 4.80 11.63
N TYR A 19 34.45 5.24 12.76
CA TYR A 19 33.04 5.57 12.87
C TYR A 19 32.79 6.83 12.05
N VAL A 20 32.14 6.67 10.89
CA VAL A 20 31.53 7.80 10.18
C VAL A 20 30.34 8.24 11.01
N VAL A 21 30.57 9.18 11.94
CA VAL A 21 29.50 9.79 12.71
C VAL A 21 28.70 10.68 11.77
N TYR A 22 27.62 10.13 11.22
CA TYR A 22 26.64 10.91 10.47
C TYR A 22 26.07 11.99 11.39
N LYS A 23 26.43 13.24 11.14
CA LYS A 23 25.78 14.38 11.79
C LYS A 23 24.40 14.55 11.18
N ALA A 24 23.37 14.69 12.00
CA ALA A 24 22.04 15.06 11.52
C ALA A 24 22.17 16.32 10.65
N LYS A 25 21.67 16.25 9.41
CA LYS A 25 21.63 17.41 8.51
C LYS A 25 20.80 18.47 9.24
N LYS A 26 21.38 19.66 9.50
CA LYS A 26 20.62 20.77 10.07
C LYS A 26 19.38 20.98 9.21
N GLU A 27 18.20 20.83 9.81
CA GLU A 27 16.93 21.02 9.13
C GLU A 27 16.87 22.48 8.67
N GLY A 28 16.93 22.69 7.36
CA GLY A 28 16.68 23.98 6.76
C GLY A 28 15.18 24.16 6.61
N VAL A 29 14.64 25.29 7.07
CA VAL A 29 13.27 25.68 6.74
C VAL A 29 13.31 26.19 5.31
N TYR A 30 12.73 25.42 4.38
CA TYR A 30 12.63 25.82 2.99
C TYR A 30 11.37 26.68 2.82
N PRO A 31 11.50 27.97 2.44
CA PRO A 31 10.33 28.79 2.18
C PRO A 31 9.65 28.31 0.90
N ILE A 32 8.40 27.85 1.03
CA ILE A 32 7.55 27.47 -0.10
C ILE A 32 6.60 28.64 -0.36
N LYS A 33 6.43 29.03 -1.62
CA LYS A 33 5.45 30.05 -2.01
C LYS A 33 4.03 29.53 -1.76
N GLU A 34 3.13 30.37 -1.27
CA GLU A 34 1.72 30.00 -1.03
C GLU A 34 1.03 29.43 -2.28
N THR A 35 1.37 29.94 -3.46
CA THR A 35 0.88 29.44 -4.75
C THR A 35 1.34 28.01 -5.05
N ASP A 36 2.60 27.69 -4.77
CA ASP A 36 3.14 26.35 -4.94
C ASP A 36 2.59 25.38 -3.88
N TRP A 37 2.37 25.87 -2.66
CA TRP A 37 1.71 25.12 -1.57
C TRP A 37 0.27 24.73 -1.92
N SER A 38 -0.52 25.70 -2.39
CA SER A 38 -1.90 25.49 -2.86
C SER A 38 -1.93 24.55 -4.07
N ARG A 39 -0.97 24.67 -4.99
CA ARG A 39 -0.82 23.74 -6.11
C ARG A 39 -0.58 22.31 -5.64
N LEU A 40 0.25 22.11 -4.61
CA LEU A 40 0.53 20.80 -4.03
C LEU A 40 -0.73 20.19 -3.40
N LYS A 41 -1.46 20.96 -2.57
CA LYS A 41 -2.73 20.52 -1.99
C LYS A 41 -3.74 20.10 -3.06
N ARG A 42 -3.84 20.86 -4.16
CA ARG A 42 -4.72 20.53 -5.29
C ARG A 42 -4.31 19.23 -5.97
N LEU A 43 -3.01 19.00 -6.17
CA LEU A 43 -2.52 17.75 -6.78
C LEU A 43 -2.83 16.54 -5.89
N ILE A 44 -2.62 16.67 -4.58
CA ILE A 44 -2.90 15.62 -3.59
C ILE A 44 -4.40 15.33 -3.52
N ASN A 45 -5.25 16.37 -3.45
CA ASN A 45 -6.71 16.23 -3.55
C ASN A 45 -7.17 15.58 -4.87
N GLY A 46 -6.41 15.78 -5.95
CA GLY A 46 -6.69 15.20 -7.26
C GLY A 46 -6.31 13.72 -7.38
N ILE A 47 -5.71 13.10 -6.36
CA ILE A 47 -5.40 11.66 -6.35
C ILE A 47 -6.70 10.89 -6.18
N ILE A 48 -7.37 10.62 -7.30
CA ILE A 48 -8.57 9.79 -7.34
C ILE A 48 -8.13 8.32 -7.16
N PRO A 49 -8.62 7.60 -6.13
CA PRO A 49 -8.34 6.18 -6.00
C PRO A 49 -8.82 5.45 -7.27
N ASN A 50 -8.03 4.51 -7.77
CA ASN A 50 -8.37 3.71 -8.95
C ASN A 50 -9.57 2.79 -8.66
N LYS A 51 -10.77 3.39 -8.69
CA LYS A 51 -12.02 2.83 -8.15
C LYS A 51 -12.60 1.70 -8.98
N ASN A 52 -12.08 1.45 -10.18
CA ASN A 52 -12.85 0.71 -11.18
C ASN A 52 -12.31 -0.70 -11.45
N LEU A 53 -11.00 -0.95 -11.30
CA LEU A 53 -10.45 -2.24 -11.74
C LEU A 53 -10.99 -3.43 -10.92
N PHE A 54 -10.92 -3.36 -9.59
CA PHE A 54 -11.40 -4.46 -8.74
C PHE A 54 -12.91 -4.64 -8.81
N GLN A 55 -13.66 -3.54 -8.92
CA GLN A 55 -15.10 -3.58 -9.13
C GLN A 55 -15.47 -4.21 -10.48
N ILE A 56 -14.77 -3.86 -11.57
CA ILE A 56 -14.98 -4.47 -12.90
C ILE A 56 -14.68 -5.97 -12.86
N LEU A 57 -13.54 -6.37 -12.29
CA LEU A 57 -13.19 -7.79 -12.16
C LEU A 57 -14.19 -8.55 -11.28
N ALA A 58 -14.69 -7.92 -10.21
CA ALA A 58 -15.73 -8.51 -9.37
C ALA A 58 -17.03 -8.69 -10.18
N SER A 59 -17.47 -7.69 -10.94
CA SER A 59 -18.65 -7.79 -11.81
C SER A 59 -18.53 -8.89 -12.85
N ILE A 60 -17.36 -9.06 -13.48
CA ILE A 60 -17.10 -10.16 -14.41
C ILE A 60 -17.22 -11.50 -13.69
N SER A 61 -16.63 -11.63 -12.49
CA SER A 61 -16.67 -12.86 -11.70
C SER A 61 -18.10 -13.21 -11.28
N PHE A 62 -18.91 -12.23 -10.89
CA PHE A 62 -20.34 -12.43 -10.60
C PHE A 62 -21.16 -12.74 -11.85
N GLY A 63 -20.79 -12.23 -13.02
CA GLY A 63 -21.38 -12.62 -14.30
C GLY A 63 -21.16 -14.10 -14.59
N ILE A 64 -19.92 -14.59 -14.43
CA ILE A 64 -19.57 -16.01 -14.59
C ILE A 64 -20.32 -16.87 -13.56
N PHE A 65 -20.39 -16.42 -12.31
CA PHE A 65 -21.16 -17.07 -11.25
C PHE A 65 -22.65 -17.21 -11.61
N GLY A 66 -23.27 -16.13 -12.09
CA GLY A 66 -24.66 -16.13 -12.55
C GLY A 66 -24.88 -17.12 -13.68
N SER A 67 -24.02 -17.11 -14.70
CA SER A 67 -24.07 -18.08 -15.81
C SER A 67 -23.87 -19.53 -15.35
N ALA A 68 -23.02 -19.77 -14.35
CA ALA A 68 -22.78 -21.10 -13.80
C ALA A 68 -24.02 -21.64 -13.06
N ILE A 69 -24.82 -20.79 -12.40
CA ILE A 69 -26.10 -21.20 -11.78
C ILE A 69 -27.07 -21.72 -12.84
N PHE A 70 -27.28 -20.97 -13.92
CA PHE A 70 -28.17 -21.40 -15.00
C PHE A 70 -27.68 -22.69 -15.65
N SER A 71 -26.37 -22.82 -15.82
CA SER A 71 -25.74 -24.04 -16.35
C SER A 71 -25.95 -25.24 -15.43
N LEU A 72 -25.81 -25.07 -14.11
CA LEU A 72 -26.09 -26.13 -13.13
C LEU A 72 -27.54 -26.59 -13.16
N ILE A 73 -28.50 -25.66 -13.26
CA ILE A 73 -29.92 -25.98 -13.34
C ILE A 73 -30.21 -26.75 -14.64
N ALA A 74 -29.71 -26.25 -15.78
CA ALA A 74 -29.90 -26.90 -17.07
C ALA A 74 -29.28 -28.30 -17.11
N PHE A 75 -28.07 -28.47 -16.55
CA PHE A 75 -27.38 -29.74 -16.55
C PHE A 75 -27.95 -30.75 -15.55
N ASN A 76 -28.56 -30.30 -14.45
CA ASN A 76 -29.26 -31.20 -13.53
C ASN A 76 -30.57 -31.74 -14.13
N SER A 77 -31.11 -31.06 -15.15
CA SER A 77 -32.34 -31.46 -15.87
C SER A 77 -32.08 -32.31 -17.11
N ALA A 78 -30.82 -32.45 -17.54
CA ALA A 78 -30.47 -33.14 -18.77
C ALA A 78 -30.04 -34.59 -18.50
N GLU A 79 -30.65 -35.54 -19.21
CA GLU A 79 -30.46 -36.98 -18.97
C GLU A 79 -29.22 -37.59 -19.66
N ASN A 80 -28.57 -36.86 -20.59
CA ASN A 80 -27.41 -37.34 -21.35
C ASN A 80 -26.21 -36.39 -21.24
N LEU A 81 -25.65 -36.28 -20.03
CA LEU A 81 -24.42 -35.51 -19.79
C LEU A 81 -23.22 -36.40 -19.57
N ASP A 82 -22.10 -35.99 -20.16
CA ASP A 82 -20.80 -36.55 -19.84
C ASP A 82 -20.48 -36.31 -18.37
N LYS A 83 -19.97 -37.37 -17.70
CA LYS A 83 -19.69 -37.39 -16.26
C LYS A 83 -18.74 -36.28 -15.79
N TRP A 84 -17.99 -35.66 -16.69
CA TRP A 84 -17.05 -34.57 -16.42
C TRP A 84 -17.68 -33.18 -16.35
N VAL A 85 -18.85 -32.98 -16.97
CA VAL A 85 -19.45 -31.64 -17.13
C VAL A 85 -20.00 -31.12 -15.81
N LEU A 86 -20.70 -31.97 -15.06
CA LEU A 86 -21.28 -31.63 -13.76
C LEU A 86 -20.21 -31.20 -12.72
N PRO A 87 -19.12 -31.97 -12.47
CA PRO A 87 -18.09 -31.56 -11.53
C PRO A 87 -17.33 -30.31 -11.98
N THR A 88 -17.07 -30.14 -13.29
CA THR A 88 -16.40 -28.96 -13.82
C THR A 88 -17.23 -27.69 -13.59
N THR A 89 -18.54 -27.76 -13.80
CA THR A 89 -19.45 -26.62 -13.56
C THR A 89 -19.50 -26.23 -12.08
N TRP A 90 -19.46 -27.22 -11.18
CA TRP A 90 -19.34 -26.99 -9.73
C TRP A 90 -18.03 -26.29 -9.35
N VAL A 91 -16.91 -26.68 -9.96
CA VAL A 91 -15.62 -26.03 -9.72
C VAL A 91 -15.64 -24.58 -10.20
N ILE A 92 -16.18 -24.31 -11.40
CA ILE A 92 -16.32 -22.94 -11.93
C ILE A 92 -17.20 -22.09 -11.01
N PHE A 93 -18.30 -22.65 -10.50
CA PHE A 93 -19.16 -21.99 -9.53
C PHE A 93 -18.40 -21.60 -8.26
N CYS A 94 -17.69 -22.54 -7.63
CA CYS A 94 -16.91 -22.29 -6.41
C CYS A 94 -15.75 -21.31 -6.62
N VAL A 95 -15.04 -21.38 -7.75
CA VAL A 95 -13.93 -20.47 -8.04
C VAL A 95 -14.45 -19.06 -8.30
N SER A 96 -15.54 -18.91 -9.07
CA SER A 96 -16.11 -17.61 -9.39
C SER A 96 -16.63 -16.85 -8.16
N ILE A 97 -17.25 -17.55 -7.20
CA ILE A 97 -17.71 -16.92 -5.95
C ILE A 97 -16.54 -16.51 -5.05
N ILE A 98 -15.51 -17.35 -4.91
CA ILE A 98 -14.32 -17.02 -4.11
C ILE A 98 -13.57 -15.83 -4.73
N ALA A 99 -13.40 -15.83 -6.05
CA ALA A 99 -12.77 -14.73 -6.77
C ALA A 99 -13.58 -13.44 -6.64
N GLY A 100 -14.91 -13.48 -6.84
CA GLY A 100 -15.78 -12.34 -6.71
C GLY A 100 -15.75 -11.72 -5.31
N ILE A 101 -15.85 -12.55 -4.26
CA ILE A 101 -15.77 -12.08 -2.86
C ILE A 101 -14.38 -11.51 -2.56
N GLY A 102 -13.31 -12.19 -2.96
CA GLY A 102 -11.93 -11.73 -2.74
C GLY A 102 -11.67 -10.36 -3.36
N LEU A 103 -12.13 -10.15 -4.60
CA LEU A 103 -12.00 -8.86 -5.29
C LEU A 103 -12.79 -7.74 -4.62
N LEU A 104 -13.98 -8.02 -4.07
CA LEU A 104 -14.75 -7.04 -3.29
C LEU A 104 -14.06 -6.65 -1.99
N ILE A 105 -13.41 -7.60 -1.31
CA ILE A 105 -12.66 -7.31 -0.07
C ILE A 105 -11.45 -6.43 -0.39
N LEU A 106 -10.71 -6.76 -1.45
CA LEU A 106 -9.56 -5.95 -1.90
C LEU A 106 -9.98 -4.54 -2.32
N ASP A 107 -11.10 -4.40 -3.04
CA ASP A 107 -11.67 -3.10 -3.41
C ASP A 107 -11.97 -2.24 -2.16
N LYS A 108 -12.58 -2.84 -1.12
CA LYS A 108 -12.84 -2.14 0.14
C LYS A 108 -11.56 -1.72 0.86
N GLN A 109 -10.56 -2.60 0.93
CA GLN A 109 -9.30 -2.29 1.60
C GLN A 109 -8.53 -1.18 0.89
N GLN A 110 -8.47 -1.19 -0.44
CA GLN A 110 -7.81 -0.12 -1.20
C GLN A 110 -8.49 1.24 -1.02
N LYS A 111 -9.82 1.27 -0.96
CA LYS A 111 -10.57 2.50 -0.69
C LYS A 111 -10.20 3.10 0.67
N VAL A 112 -10.07 2.27 1.70
CA VAL A 112 -9.67 2.72 3.05
C VAL A 112 -8.24 3.23 3.04
N ILE A 113 -7.29 2.47 2.48
CA ILE A 113 -5.86 2.83 2.52
C ILE A 113 -5.59 4.12 1.74
N ILE A 114 -6.10 4.25 0.51
CA ILE A 114 -5.83 5.43 -0.33
C ILE A 114 -6.50 6.68 0.25
N SER A 115 -7.73 6.55 0.75
CA SER A 115 -8.42 7.69 1.35
C SER A 115 -7.71 8.16 2.62
N TYR A 116 -7.27 7.22 3.46
CA TYR A 116 -6.56 7.54 4.70
C TYR A 116 -5.24 8.27 4.40
N SER A 117 -4.44 7.77 3.46
CA SER A 117 -3.16 8.39 3.11
C SER A 117 -3.30 9.82 2.54
N THR A 118 -4.29 10.08 1.68
CA THR A 118 -4.49 11.42 1.12
C THR A 118 -5.01 12.39 2.17
N THR A 119 -5.95 11.96 3.01
CA THR A 119 -6.52 12.80 4.08
C THR A 119 -5.49 13.13 5.15
N ASP A 120 -4.67 12.16 5.57
CA ASP A 120 -3.63 12.39 6.57
C ASP A 120 -2.60 13.40 6.10
N VAL A 121 -2.13 13.30 4.85
CA VAL A 121 -1.19 14.27 4.28
C VAL A 121 -1.79 15.67 4.23
N LEU A 122 -3.07 15.81 3.86
CA LEU A 122 -3.74 17.12 3.86
C LEU A 122 -3.93 17.69 5.26
N ASN A 123 -4.20 16.84 6.25
CA ASN A 123 -4.30 17.24 7.65
C ASN A 123 -2.95 17.75 8.17
N GLU A 124 -1.87 17.01 7.92
CA GLU A 124 -0.50 17.40 8.27
C GLU A 124 -0.13 18.75 7.60
N MET A 125 -0.43 18.91 6.31
CA MET A 125 -0.22 20.18 5.61
C MET A 125 -1.02 21.34 6.22
N THR A 126 -2.19 21.06 6.80
CA THR A 126 -3.01 22.09 7.45
C THR A 126 -2.46 22.43 8.85
N GLU A 127 -1.90 21.46 9.57
CA GLU A 127 -1.22 21.70 10.85
C GLU A 127 0.06 22.51 10.68
N ILE A 128 0.84 22.22 9.64
CA ILE A 128 2.01 23.02 9.26
C ILE A 128 1.59 24.47 9.00
N GLU A 129 0.51 24.70 8.25
CA GLU A 129 0.01 26.04 7.95
C GLU A 129 -0.38 26.84 9.21
N LYS A 130 -1.07 26.20 10.16
CA LYS A 130 -1.41 26.81 11.46
C LYS A 130 -0.18 27.19 12.28
N SER A 131 0.95 26.54 12.05
CA SER A 131 2.21 26.83 12.75
C SER A 131 2.90 28.09 12.21
N PHE A 132 2.45 28.64 11.07
CA PHE A 132 3.02 29.81 10.40
C PHE A 132 2.09 31.03 10.36
N ASP A 133 1.16 31.16 11.31
CA ASP A 133 0.27 32.33 11.37
C ASP A 133 1.07 33.64 11.31
N LYS A 134 0.64 34.53 10.40
CA LYS A 134 1.18 35.90 10.31
C LYS A 134 0.96 36.58 11.66
N PRO A 135 1.97 37.26 12.23
CA PRO A 135 1.68 38.24 13.26
C PRO A 135 0.71 39.24 12.65
N THR A 136 -0.48 39.37 13.24
CA THR A 136 -1.43 40.42 12.89
C THR A 136 -0.76 41.74 13.27
N ASP A 137 -0.37 42.53 12.27
CA ASP A 137 0.14 43.89 12.45
C ASP A 137 -1.02 44.81 12.90
N GLU A 138 -1.58 44.56 14.09
CA GLU A 138 -2.60 45.39 14.74
C GLU A 138 -2.05 46.15 15.97
N ASP A 139 -0.73 46.20 16.14
CA ASP A 139 -0.05 46.96 17.20
C ASP A 139 0.86 48.09 16.62
N GLU A 140 0.33 48.95 15.74
CA GLU A 140 0.88 50.30 15.47
C GLU A 140 -0.15 51.40 15.73
#